data_AF-A0A210VYP6-F1
#
_entry.id   AF-A0A210VYP6-F1
#
_cell.length_a   1.000
_cell.length_b   1.000
_cell.length_c   1.000
_cell.angle_alpha   90.00
_cell.angle_beta   90.00
_cell.angle_gamma   90.00
#
_symmetry.space_group_name_H-M   'P 1'
#
loop_
_entity.id
_entity.type
_entity.pdbx_description
1 polymer ?
#
loop_
_entity_poly.entity_id
_entity_poly.type
_entity_poly.pdbx_seq_one_letter_code
_entity_poly.pdbx_strand_id
1 'polypeptide(L)'
;MNDNKIDLGVDCLTYCIRGMNERLITHAQSEAGRRFLKLWKRISPSVHERIREFILYYNSAFMAQALGYTTNNKDAFDVLTSPMFMELQHELADTVHQNFDLLFSKLTRQQRRKLQALAA
;
A
#
# COMPACT_ATOMS: atom_id res chain seq x y z
N MET A 1 9.36 -4.46 -30.49
CA MET A 1 9.35 -3.94 -29.12
C MET A 1 8.58 -4.95 -28.29
N ASN A 2 9.26 -5.69 -27.42
CA ASN A 2 8.53 -6.51 -26.45
C ASN A 2 8.08 -5.56 -25.34
N ASP A 3 6.80 -5.23 -25.35
CA ASP A 3 6.14 -4.57 -24.23
C ASP A 3 6.14 -5.56 -23.06
N ASN A 4 7.24 -5.59 -22.30
CA ASN A 4 7.31 -6.25 -21.01
C ASN A 4 6.42 -5.46 -20.04
N LYS A 5 5.09 -5.60 -20.17
CA LYS A 5 4.14 -5.08 -19.19
C LYS A 5 4.44 -5.73 -17.85
N ILE A 6 4.67 -4.91 -16.85
CA ILE A 6 4.52 -5.31 -15.45
C ILE A 6 3.02 -5.60 -15.26
N ASP A 7 2.69 -6.88 -15.16
CA ASP A 7 1.32 -7.34 -14.93
C ASP A 7 1.25 -8.02 -13.56
N LEU A 8 0.34 -7.53 -12.71
CA LEU A 8 0.05 -8.14 -11.41
C LEU A 8 -0.76 -9.44 -11.55
N GLY A 9 -1.25 -9.75 -12.76
CA GLY A 9 -2.17 -10.84 -13.04
C GLY A 9 -3.60 -10.59 -12.53
N VAL A 10 -3.88 -9.37 -12.04
CA VAL A 10 -5.15 -8.85 -11.52
C VAL A 10 -5.18 -7.33 -11.64
N ASP A 11 -6.36 -6.72 -11.66
CA ASP A 11 -6.50 -5.26 -11.58
C ASP A 11 -6.13 -4.71 -10.19
N CYS A 12 -5.79 -3.41 -10.12
CA CYS A 12 -5.34 -2.76 -8.89
C CYS A 12 -6.38 -2.83 -7.76
N LEU A 13 -7.68 -2.76 -8.06
CA LEU A 13 -8.71 -2.83 -7.03
C LEU A 13 -8.78 -4.22 -6.41
N THR A 14 -8.81 -5.26 -7.24
CA THR A 14 -8.75 -6.66 -6.80
C THR A 14 -7.48 -6.93 -6.00
N TYR A 15 -6.34 -6.40 -6.43
CA TYR A 15 -5.08 -6.45 -5.70
C TYR A 15 -5.20 -5.83 -4.30
N CYS A 16 -5.67 -4.58 -4.21
CA CYS A 16 -5.85 -3.88 -2.93
C CYS A 16 -6.82 -4.61 -2.01
N ILE A 17 -7.94 -5.12 -2.52
CA ILE A 17 -8.92 -5.90 -1.73
C ILE A 17 -8.24 -7.11 -1.10
N ARG A 18 -7.40 -7.84 -1.85
CA ARG A 18 -6.65 -8.98 -1.31
C ARG A 18 -5.65 -8.57 -0.23
N GLY A 19 -5.11 -7.35 -0.31
CA GLY A 19 -4.25 -6.74 0.71
C GLY A 19 -4.95 -6.39 2.02
N MET A 20 -6.28 -6.28 2.05
CA MET A 20 -7.07 -5.92 3.24
C MET A 20 -7.28 -7.12 4.19
N ASN A 21 -6.20 -7.63 4.76
CA ASN A 21 -6.21 -8.80 5.65
C ASN A 21 -5.34 -8.61 6.91
N GLU A 22 -5.19 -9.65 7.73
CA GLU A 22 -4.44 -9.56 9.01
C GLU A 22 -2.97 -9.14 8.80
N ARG A 23 -2.35 -9.48 7.65
CA ARG A 23 -0.96 -9.07 7.36
C ARG A 23 -0.80 -7.55 7.31
N LEU A 24 -1.83 -6.81 6.88
CA LEU A 24 -1.82 -5.35 6.93
C LEU A 24 -1.75 -4.84 8.37
N ILE A 25 -2.48 -5.48 9.29
CA ILE A 25 -2.46 -5.14 10.71
C ILE A 25 -1.13 -5.53 11.36
N THR A 26 -0.62 -6.73 11.05
CA THR A 26 0.71 -7.17 11.49
C THR A 26 1.78 -6.19 11.01
N HIS A 27 1.70 -5.74 9.75
CA HIS A 27 2.63 -4.75 9.21
C HIS A 27 2.49 -3.38 9.90
N ALA A 28 1.27 -2.93 10.20
CA ALA A 28 1.05 -1.70 10.96
C ALA A 28 1.67 -1.73 12.37
N GLN A 29 1.77 -2.92 12.96
CA GLN A 29 2.40 -3.14 14.26
C GLN A 29 3.92 -3.32 14.19
N SER A 30 4.46 -3.59 13.01
CA SER A 30 5.91 -3.70 12.77
C SER A 30 6.60 -2.35 12.99
N GLU A 31 7.92 -2.39 13.14
CA GLU A 31 8.72 -1.18 13.28
C GLU A 31 8.56 -0.22 12.08
N ALA A 32 8.60 -0.75 10.85
CA ALA A 32 8.42 0.04 9.64
C ALA A 32 7.04 0.70 9.58
N GLY A 33 5.97 -0.07 9.84
CA GLY A 33 4.61 0.46 9.84
C GLY A 33 4.37 1.51 10.93
N ARG A 34 4.87 1.29 12.15
CA ARG A 34 4.78 2.27 13.24
C ARG A 34 5.55 3.56 12.92
N ARG A 35 6.74 3.44 12.31
CA ARG A 35 7.50 4.61 11.86
C ARG A 35 6.73 5.42 10.82
N PHE A 36 6.11 4.75 9.84
CA PHE A 36 5.27 5.40 8.83
C PHE A 36 4.08 6.13 9.47
N LEU A 37 3.29 5.45 10.31
CA LEU A 37 2.11 6.04 10.97
C LEU A 37 2.49 7.23 11.87
N LYS A 38 3.63 7.14 12.58
CA LYS A 38 4.15 8.24 13.39
C LYS A 38 4.59 9.44 12.54
N LEU A 39 5.19 9.21 11.38
CA LEU A 39 5.55 10.28 10.44
C LEU A 39 4.29 10.95 9.91
N TRP A 40 3.31 10.17 9.45
CA TRP A 40 2.08 10.69 8.89
C TRP A 40 1.19 11.41 9.90
N LYS A 41 1.28 11.07 11.19
CA LYS A 41 0.69 11.86 12.30
C LYS A 41 1.16 13.31 12.35
N ARG A 42 2.33 13.64 11.79
CA ARG A 42 2.83 15.01 11.71
C ARG A 42 2.38 15.74 10.44
N ILE A 43 1.97 14.99 9.41
CA ILE A 43 1.65 15.52 8.08
C ILE A 43 0.14 15.72 7.95
N SER A 44 -0.65 14.71 8.35
CA SER A 44 -2.10 14.76 8.29
C SER A 44 -2.70 14.72 9.71
N PRO A 45 -3.59 15.68 10.05
CA PRO A 45 -4.33 15.64 11.31
C PRO A 45 -5.42 14.55 11.31
N SER A 46 -5.88 14.11 10.14
CA SER A 46 -7.00 13.18 10.01
C SER A 46 -6.55 11.73 10.20
N VAL A 47 -7.16 11.00 11.14
CA VAL A 47 -6.94 9.55 11.29
C VAL A 47 -7.32 8.81 10.01
N HIS A 48 -8.37 9.27 9.33
CA HIS A 48 -8.87 8.69 8.11
C HIS A 48 -7.84 8.77 6.97
N GLU A 49 -7.29 9.96 6.73
CA GLU A 49 -6.23 10.16 5.73
C GLU A 49 -4.97 9.35 6.09
N ARG A 50 -4.55 9.35 7.35
CA ARG A 50 -3.39 8.55 7.80
C ARG A 50 -3.55 7.06 7.50
N ILE A 51 -4.74 6.52 7.70
CA ILE A 51 -5.04 5.11 7.38
C ILE A 51 -5.04 4.90 5.86
N ARG A 52 -5.63 5.81 5.08
CA ARG A 52 -5.64 5.73 3.62
C ARG A 52 -4.23 5.70 3.04
N GLU A 53 -3.37 6.62 3.47
CA GLU A 53 -1.98 6.66 3.01
C GLU A 53 -1.18 5.47 3.52
N PHE A 54 -1.51 4.93 4.70
CA PHE A 54 -0.91 3.69 5.18
C PHE A 54 -1.31 2.47 4.33
N ILE A 55 -2.58 2.38 3.90
CA ILE A 55 -3.05 1.31 3.00
C ILE A 55 -2.33 1.42 1.66
N LEU A 56 -2.18 2.64 1.11
CA LEU A 56 -1.42 2.86 -0.12
C LEU A 56 0.03 2.39 0.06
N TYR A 57 0.73 2.89 1.08
CA TYR A 57 2.10 2.48 1.38
C TYR A 57 2.27 0.96 1.50
N TYR A 58 1.37 0.31 2.25
CA TYR A 58 1.39 -1.15 2.40
C TYR A 58 1.26 -1.83 1.04
N ASN A 59 0.25 -1.48 0.24
CA ASN A 59 0.04 -2.10 -1.07
C ASN A 59 1.21 -1.82 -2.03
N SER A 60 1.75 -0.60 -2.05
CA SER A 60 2.92 -0.24 -2.87
C SER A 60 4.16 -1.07 -2.51
N ALA A 61 4.42 -1.28 -1.21
CA ALA A 61 5.57 -2.06 -0.75
C ALA A 61 5.46 -3.54 -1.13
N PHE A 62 4.28 -4.14 -0.97
CA PHE A 62 4.04 -5.53 -1.35
C PHE A 62 3.94 -5.70 -2.88
N MET A 63 3.57 -4.66 -3.62
CA MET A 63 3.57 -4.68 -5.09
C MET A 63 5.01 -4.76 -5.61
N ALA A 64 5.91 -3.92 -5.09
CA ALA A 64 7.34 -4.00 -5.42
C ALA A 64 7.91 -5.40 -5.13
N GLN A 65 7.56 -5.99 -3.98
CA GLN A 65 7.99 -7.35 -3.63
C GLN A 65 7.42 -8.42 -4.57
N ALA A 66 6.13 -8.34 -4.92
CA ALA A 66 5.47 -9.30 -5.82
C ALA A 66 6.11 -9.30 -7.22
N LEU A 67 6.62 -8.15 -7.64
CA LEU A 67 7.33 -7.99 -8.90
C LEU A 67 8.84 -8.34 -8.82
N GLY A 68 9.30 -8.87 -7.66
CA GLY A 68 10.67 -9.32 -7.47
C GLY A 68 11.66 -8.20 -7.12
N TYR A 69 11.19 -6.97 -6.87
CA TYR A 69 12.02 -5.84 -6.50
C TYR A 69 12.15 -5.77 -4.98
N THR A 70 13.19 -6.43 -4.46
CA THR A 70 13.59 -6.31 -3.05
C THR A 70 14.69 -5.27 -2.90
N THR A 71 14.84 -4.71 -1.69
CA THR A 71 15.80 -3.65 -1.35
C THR A 71 17.27 -4.00 -1.58
N ASN A 72 17.58 -5.27 -1.88
CA ASN A 72 18.94 -5.75 -2.13
C ASN A 72 19.28 -5.88 -3.62
N ASN A 73 18.33 -5.54 -4.51
CA ASN A 73 18.55 -5.66 -5.94
C ASN A 73 19.19 -4.37 -6.48
N LYS A 74 20.36 -4.47 -7.13
CA LYS A 74 21.06 -3.31 -7.71
C LYS A 74 20.18 -2.55 -8.72
N ASP A 75 19.28 -3.28 -9.37
CA ASP A 75 18.38 -2.74 -10.39
C ASP A 75 17.04 -2.25 -9.82
N ALA A 76 16.85 -2.33 -8.49
CA ALA A 76 15.60 -1.90 -7.85
C ALA A 76 15.33 -0.41 -8.07
N PHE A 77 16.36 0.44 -8.07
CA PHE A 77 16.18 1.87 -8.30
C PHE A 77 15.66 2.16 -9.71
N ASP A 78 16.30 1.59 -10.73
CA ASP A 78 15.94 1.81 -12.13
C ASP A 78 14.52 1.31 -12.43
N VAL A 79 14.11 0.20 -11.81
CA VAL A 79 12.76 -0.30 -12.01
C VAL A 79 11.73 0.52 -11.24
N LEU A 80 11.97 0.85 -9.97
CA LEU A 80 11.05 1.65 -9.16
C LEU A 80 10.92 3.10 -9.67
N THR A 81 11.86 3.56 -10.51
CA THR A 81 11.80 4.86 -11.20
C THR A 81 11.42 4.74 -12.68
N SER A 82 11.21 3.52 -13.18
CA SER A 82 10.80 3.32 -14.56
C SER A 82 9.41 3.91 -14.81
N PRO A 83 9.15 4.48 -16.02
CA PRO A 83 7.83 5.04 -16.36
C PRO A 83 6.69 4.07 -16.09
N MET A 84 6.88 2.80 -16.43
CA MET A 84 5.88 1.75 -16.26
C MET A 84 5.56 1.46 -14.78
N PHE A 85 6.56 1.40 -13.90
CA PHE A 85 6.29 1.22 -12.47
C PHE A 85 5.60 2.46 -11.88
N MET A 86 5.98 3.64 -12.33
CA MET A 86 5.37 4.90 -11.90
C MET A 86 3.90 5.00 -12.35
N GLU A 87 3.58 4.56 -13.57
CA GLU A 87 2.19 4.43 -14.05
C GLU A 87 1.38 3.48 -13.18
N LEU A 88 1.91 2.29 -12.89
CA LEU A 88 1.23 1.32 -12.03
C LEU A 88 1.06 1.84 -10.59
N GLN A 89 2.07 2.53 -10.04
CA GLN A 89 1.95 3.18 -8.73
C GLN A 89 0.88 4.27 -8.73
N HIS A 90 0.76 5.02 -9.82
CA HIS A 90 -0.26 6.06 -9.96
C HIS A 90 -1.66 5.44 -9.99
N GLU A 91 -1.86 4.39 -10.80
CA GLU A 91 -3.12 3.64 -10.85
C GLU A 91 -3.49 3.04 -9.48
N LEU A 92 -2.50 2.51 -8.75
CA LEU A 92 -2.68 1.98 -7.40
C LEU A 92 -3.10 3.09 -6.42
N ALA A 93 -2.45 4.26 -6.48
CA ALA A 93 -2.77 5.41 -5.64
C ALA A 93 -4.20 5.90 -5.88
N ASP A 94 -4.57 6.10 -7.14
CA ASP A 94 -5.93 6.48 -7.55
C ASP A 94 -6.95 5.45 -7.07
N THR A 95 -6.65 4.17 -7.25
CA THR A 95 -7.51 3.07 -6.79
C THR A 95 -7.75 3.13 -5.28
N VAL A 96 -6.69 3.27 -4.48
CA VAL A 96 -6.81 3.34 -3.02
C VAL A 96 -7.59 4.60 -2.60
N HIS A 97 -7.32 5.74 -3.23
CA HIS A 97 -7.95 7.00 -2.88
C HIS A 97 -9.44 7.04 -3.23
N GLN A 98 -9.81 6.54 -4.41
CA GLN A 98 -11.20 6.51 -4.88
C GLN A 98 -12.03 5.43 -4.18
N ASN A 99 -11.41 4.34 -3.72
CA ASN A 99 -12.11 3.18 -3.16
C ASN A 99 -11.85 2.97 -1.66
N PHE A 100 -11.34 3.98 -0.96
CA PHE A 100 -10.90 3.83 0.44
C PHE A 100 -11.98 3.21 1.34
N ASP A 101 -13.22 3.71 1.28
CA ASP A 101 -14.31 3.21 2.12
C ASP A 101 -14.62 1.74 1.84
N LEU A 102 -14.61 1.35 0.57
CA LEU A 102 -14.78 -0.03 0.14
C LEU A 102 -13.64 -0.90 0.68
N LEU A 103 -12.38 -0.49 0.50
CA LEU A 103 -11.22 -1.23 0.97
C LEU A 103 -11.24 -1.38 2.50
N PHE A 104 -11.50 -0.29 3.22
CA PHE A 104 -11.58 -0.29 4.67
C PHE A 104 -12.76 -1.15 5.18
N SER A 105 -13.84 -1.26 4.41
CA SER A 105 -14.96 -2.15 4.71
C SER A 105 -14.58 -3.64 4.72
N LYS A 106 -13.55 -4.04 3.95
CA LYS A 106 -13.09 -5.43 3.86
C LYS A 106 -12.36 -5.93 5.11
N LEU A 107 -11.84 -5.01 5.92
CA LEU A 107 -11.30 -5.36 7.24
C LEU A 107 -12.42 -5.74 8.20
N THR A 108 -12.15 -6.63 9.15
CA THR A 108 -13.09 -6.89 10.24
C THR A 108 -13.20 -5.67 11.15
N ARG A 109 -14.28 -5.58 11.94
CA ARG A 109 -14.45 -4.52 12.94
C ARG A 109 -13.27 -4.43 13.90
N GLN A 110 -12.71 -5.57 14.31
CA GLN A 110 -11.56 -5.62 15.21
C GLN A 110 -10.29 -5.06 14.54
N GLN A 111 -10.03 -5.45 13.29
CA GLN A 111 -8.89 -4.95 12.52
C GLN A 111 -8.97 -3.45 12.29
N ARG A 112 -10.15 -2.94 11.89
CA ARG A 112 -10.38 -1.49 11.77
C ARG A 112 -10.07 -0.73 13.05
N ARG A 113 -10.57 -1.20 14.20
CA ARG A 113 -10.32 -0.57 15.51
C ARG A 113 -8.83 -0.57 15.87
N LYS A 114 -8.12 -1.67 15.62
CA LYS A 114 -6.67 -1.75 15.85
C LYS A 114 -5.93 -0.72 14.99
N LEU A 115 -6.24 -0.66 13.70
CA LEU A 115 -5.59 0.26 12.77
C LEU A 115 -5.88 1.73 13.11
N GLN A 116 -7.12 2.05 13.47
CA GLN A 116 -7.50 3.37 13.97
C GLN A 116 -6.75 3.76 15.24
N ALA A 117 -6.61 2.84 16.20
CA ALA A 117 -5.85 3.11 17.42
C ALA A 117 -4.35 3.33 17.16
N LEU A 118 -3.77 2.62 16.19
CA LEU A 118 -2.38 2.82 15.78
C LEU A 118 -2.16 4.12 15.01
N ALA A 119 -3.16 4.54 14.23
CA ALA A 119 -3.11 5.74 13.42
C ALA A 119 -3.47 7.01 14.18
N ALA A 120 -4.13 6.92 15.34
CA ALA A 120 -4.55 8.06 16.18
C ALA A 120 -3.38 8.86 16.77
#